data_AF-A0AAW9PWR6-F1
#
_entry.id   AF-A0AAW9PWR6-F1
#
_cell.length_a   1.000
_cell.length_b   1.000
_cell.length_c   1.000
_cell.angle_alpha   90.00
_cell.angle_beta   90.00
_cell.angle_gamma   90.00
#
_symmetry.space_group_name_H-M   'P 1'
#
loop_
_entity.id
_entity.type
_entity.pdbx_description
1 polymer ?
#
loop_
_entity_poly.entity_id
_entity_poly.type
_entity_poly.pdbx_seq_one_letter_code
_entity_poly.pdbx_strand_id
1 'polypeptide(L)' 'MTVTALNFLELPTQKPRISFAIDEQLKQELEAQADVESRTVSNLVLLAVREYLEKTKSDRTKGKKS' A
#
# COMPACT_ATOMS: atom_id res chain seq x y z
N MET A 1 -15.23 40.63 23.33
CA MET A 1 -14.15 39.63 23.31
C MET A 1 -14.55 38.53 22.33
N THR A 2 -14.02 38.59 21.10
CA THR A 2 -14.33 37.65 20.02
C THR A 2 -13.47 36.41 20.19
N VAL A 3 -14.11 35.27 20.48
CA VAL A 3 -13.44 33.97 20.51
C VAL A 3 -13.12 33.59 19.06
N THR A 4 -11.86 33.72 18.71
CA THR A 4 -11.28 33.35 17.42
C THR A 4 -11.56 31.88 17.14
N ALA A 5 -12.20 31.60 16.00
CA ALA A 5 -12.39 30.25 15.49
C ALA A 5 -11.05 29.53 15.43
N LEU A 6 -10.90 28.46 16.22
CA LEU A 6 -9.80 27.53 16.11
C LEU A 6 -9.90 26.88 14.73
N ASN A 7 -9.00 27.29 13.83
CA ASN A 7 -8.71 26.55 12.62
C ASN A 7 -8.40 25.11 13.02
N PHE A 8 -9.29 24.20 12.67
CA PHE A 8 -9.03 22.77 12.68
C PHE A 8 -7.87 22.55 11.71
N LEU A 9 -6.65 22.48 12.25
CA LEU A 9 -5.53 21.82 11.61
C LEU A 9 -6.04 20.45 11.18
N GLU A 10 -6.22 20.25 9.87
CA GLU A 10 -6.50 18.95 9.30
C GLU A 10 -5.40 18.01 9.78
N LEU A 11 -5.76 17.16 10.74
CA LEU A 11 -4.91 16.06 11.21
C LEU A 11 -4.48 15.28 9.97
N PRO A 12 -3.20 14.87 9.85
CA PRO A 12 -2.70 14.19 8.67
C PRO A 12 -3.65 13.05 8.32
N THR A 13 -4.29 13.20 7.16
CA THR A 13 -5.37 12.33 6.69
C THR A 13 -4.93 10.88 6.85
N GLN A 14 -5.65 10.13 7.68
CA GLN A 14 -5.35 8.72 7.87
C GLN A 14 -5.42 8.05 6.50
N LYS A 15 -4.27 7.59 6.00
CA LYS A 15 -4.24 6.84 4.73
C LYS A 15 -5.24 5.68 4.84
N PRO A 16 -6.03 5.42 3.79
CA PRO A 16 -6.97 4.30 3.80
C PRO A 16 -6.23 3.01 4.11
N ARG A 17 -6.76 2.24 5.06
CA ARG A 17 -6.16 0.97 5.51
C ARG A 17 -6.91 -0.19 4.89
N ILE A 18 -6.15 -1.20 4.49
CA ILE A 18 -6.67 -2.49 4.03
C ILE A 18 -6.15 -3.54 5.01
N SER A 19 -7.05 -4.40 5.48
CA SER A 19 -6.72 -5.55 6.32
C SER A 19 -7.23 -6.81 5.63
N PHE A 20 -6.41 -7.84 5.58
CA PHE A 20 -6.74 -9.12 4.97
C PHE A 20 -6.09 -10.24 5.78
N ALA A 21 -6.71 -11.42 5.76
CA ALA A 21 -6.14 -12.61 6.37
C ALA A 21 -5.10 -13.23 5.42
N ILE A 22 -4.02 -13.72 6.00
CA ILE A 22 -3.00 -14.52 5.32
C ILE A 22 -2.73 -15.76 6.15
N ASP A 23 -2.26 -16.80 5.50
CA ASP A 23 -1.72 -17.98 6.18
C ASP A 23 -0.37 -17.68 6.84
N GLU A 24 0.04 -18.57 7.75
CA GLU A 24 1.26 -18.42 8.52
C GLU A 24 2.53 -18.50 7.67
N GLN A 25 2.53 -19.35 6.63
CA GLN A 25 3.67 -19.49 5.74
C GLN A 25 3.93 -18.19 4.98
N LEU A 26 2.89 -17.61 4.36
CA LEU A 26 3.01 -16.34 3.65
C LEU A 26 3.47 -15.21 4.57
N LYS A 27 3.00 -15.19 5.83
CA LYS A 27 3.46 -14.21 6.81
C LYS A 27 4.97 -14.31 7.03
N GLN A 28 5.49 -15.51 7.27
CA GLN A 28 6.91 -15.75 7.52
C GLN A 28 7.76 -15.37 6.31
N GLU A 29 7.32 -15.70 5.09
CA GLU A 29 8.00 -15.33 3.86
C GLU A 29 8.07 -13.80 3.67
N LEU A 30 6.97 -13.09 3.95
CA LEU A 30 6.94 -11.62 3.88
C LEU A 30 7.84 -10.96 4.92
N GLU A 31 7.87 -11.47 6.15
CA GLU A 31 8.75 -10.97 7.22
C GLU A 31 10.23 -11.18 6.86
N ALA A 32 10.60 -12.39 6.43
CA ALA A 32 11.97 -12.69 6.01
C ALA A 32 12.43 -11.80 4.85
N GLN A 33 11.58 -11.60 3.84
CA GLN A 33 11.92 -10.74 2.70
C GLN A 33 12.01 -9.25 3.11
N ALA A 34 11.13 -8.80 4.01
CA ALA A 34 11.16 -7.43 4.52
C ALA A 34 12.46 -7.14 5.28
N ASP A 35 12.96 -8.10 6.05
CA ASP A 35 14.24 -8.01 6.76
C ASP A 35 15.42 -7.93 5.79
N VAL A 36 15.46 -8.78 4.76
CA VAL A 36 16.51 -8.76 3.72
C VAL A 36 16.55 -7.40 3.01
N GLU A 37 15.39 -6.81 2.73
CA GLU A 37 15.28 -5.52 2.03
C GLU A 37 15.26 -4.30 2.97
N SER A 38 15.52 -4.50 4.28
CA SER A 38 15.54 -3.46 5.32
C SER A 38 14.32 -2.52 5.27
N ARG A 39 13.12 -3.11 5.16
CA ARG A 39 11.85 -2.37 5.07
C ARG A 39 10.77 -3.02 5.91
N THR A 40 9.64 -2.31 6.06
CA THR A 40 8.47 -2.89 6.73
C THR A 40 7.69 -3.79 5.77
N VAL A 41 7.04 -4.82 6.31
CA VAL A 41 6.11 -5.69 5.57
C VAL A 41 5.06 -4.88 4.83
N SER A 42 4.50 -3.84 5.45
CA SER A 42 3.52 -2.95 4.81
C SER A 42 4.07 -2.27 3.55
N ASN A 43 5.32 -1.82 3.57
CA ASN A 43 5.97 -1.21 2.41
C ASN A 43 6.27 -2.25 1.32
N LEU A 44 6.71 -3.45 1.71
CA LEU A 44 6.94 -4.57 0.79
C LEU A 44 5.64 -4.92 0.03
N VAL A 45 4.56 -5.14 0.76
CA VAL A 45 3.24 -5.47 0.19
C VAL A 45 2.75 -4.34 -0.72
N LEU A 46 2.90 -3.08 -0.31
CA LEU A 46 2.51 -1.94 -1.13
C LEU A 46 3.24 -1.91 -2.48
N LEU A 47 4.54 -2.19 -2.50
CA LEU A 47 5.34 -2.24 -3.72
C LEU A 47 4.93 -3.40 -4.63
N ALA A 48 4.81 -4.60 -4.06
CA ALA A 48 4.38 -5.79 -4.80
C ALA A 48 3.01 -5.61 -5.47
N VAL A 49 2.04 -5.04 -4.73
CA VAL A 49 0.70 -4.77 -5.26
C VAL A 49 0.75 -3.72 -6.37
N ARG A 50 1.56 -2.66 -6.24
CA ARG A 50 1.74 -1.66 -7.30
C ARG A 50 2.33 -2.28 -8.56
N GLU A 51 3.39 -3.07 -8.44
CA GLU A 51 4.00 -3.75 -9.58
C GLU A 51 3.03 -4.70 -10.28
N TYR A 52 2.25 -5.45 -9.52
CA TYR A 52 1.21 -6.32 -10.06
C TYR A 52 0.16 -5.52 -10.86
N LEU A 53 -0.31 -4.39 -10.32
CA LEU A 53 -1.28 -3.53 -11.00
C LEU A 53 -0.69 -2.88 -12.27
N GLU A 54 0.57 -2.49 -12.28
CA GLU A 54 1.22 -1.92 -13.46
C GLU A 54 1.46 -2.97 -14.56
N LYS A 55 1.84 -4.21 -14.17
CA LYS A 55 1.95 -5.34 -15.10
C LYS A 55 0.61 -5.68 -15.75
N THR A 56 -0.46 -5.75 -14.97
CA THR A 56 -1.81 -6.07 -15.48
C THR A 56 -2.39 -4.98 -16.40
N LYS A 57 -2.11 -3.70 -16.14
CA LYS A 57 -2.48 -2.61 -17.07
C LYS A 57 -1.74 -2.71 -18.41
N SER A 58 -0.44 -3.01 -18.35
CA SER A 58 0.42 -3.16 -19.54
C SER A 58 0.00 -4.35 -20.41
N ASP A 59 -0.44 -5.44 -19.79
CA ASP A 59 -0.93 -6.63 -20.48
C ASP A 59 -2.27 -6.36 -21.19
N ARG A 60 -3.21 -5.71 -20.49
CA ARG A 60 -4.52 -5.34 -21.04
C ARG A 60 -4.45 -4.34 -22.21
N THR A 61 -3.41 -3.52 -22.28
CA THR A 61 -3.25 -2.52 -23.36
C THR A 61 -2.55 -3.09 -24.60
N LYS A 62 -1.78 -4.17 -24.49
CA LYS A 62 -1.18 -4.86 -25.65
C LYS A 62 -2.16 -5.75 -26.42
N GLY A 63 -3.30 -6.13 -25.82
CA GLY A 63 -4.35 -6.92 -26.47
C GLY A 63 -5.31 -6.14 -27.38
N LYS A 64 -5.13 -4.82 -27.58
CA LYS A 64 -6.06 -3.97 -28.35
C LYS A 64 -5.43 -3.37 -29.63
N LYS A 65 -4.67 -4.18 -30.35
CA LYS A 65 -4.30 -3.97 -31.76
C LYS A 65 -4.49 -5.28 -32.52
N SER A 66 -5.76 -5.62 -32.78
CA SER A 66 -6.15 -6.44 -33.93
C SER A 66 -6.40 -5.53 -35.12
#